data_AF-A0A950GNB4-F1
#
_entry.id   AF-A0A950GNB4-F1
#
_cell.length_a   1.000
_cell.length_b   1.000
_cell.length_c   1.000
_cell.angle_alpha   90.00
_cell.angle_beta   90.00
_cell.angle_gamma   90.00
#
_symmetry.space_group_name_H-M   'P 1'
#
loop_
_entity.id
_entity.type
_entity.pdbx_description
1 polymer ?
#
loop_
_entity_poly.entity_id
_entity_poly.type
_entity_poly.pdbx_seq_one_letter_code
_entity_poly.pdbx_strand_id
1 'polypeptide(L)'
;GLFIYRRFNWRRLYPMLIETASLSGAILFIIGTATGMAWALTQSGFSRTLAEVMTGMPGGSASFMAASIVAFMILGSVLEGIPSIVLFGPLLFPIARAVGIHEVHYAMVVILAMGIGLFAPPFGVGYYTACAIGRIDPAEGLRAIWPYMLALLIGLALVAAIPWISVGFL
;
A
#
# COMPACT_ATOMS: atom_id res chain seq x y z
N GLY A 1 5.44 -24.72 -16.65
CA GLY A 1 4.12 -25.37 -16.77
C GLY A 1 3.91 -26.05 -18.12
N LEU A 2 4.02 -25.32 -19.23
CA LEU A 2 3.68 -25.84 -20.58
C LEU A 2 4.62 -26.93 -21.10
N PHE A 3 5.94 -26.74 -20.95
CA PHE A 3 6.96 -27.67 -21.47
C PHE A 3 7.27 -28.84 -20.53
N ILE A 4 7.20 -28.62 -19.21
CA ILE A 4 7.62 -29.62 -18.21
C ILE A 4 6.43 -30.45 -17.70
N TYR A 5 5.24 -29.85 -17.55
CA TYR A 5 4.10 -30.52 -16.90
C TYR A 5 3.01 -31.01 -17.86
N ARG A 6 3.06 -30.69 -19.17
CA ARG A 6 2.24 -31.28 -20.26
C ARG A 6 0.72 -31.43 -20.03
N ARG A 7 0.13 -30.74 -19.04
CA ARG A 7 -1.31 -30.79 -18.70
C ARG A 7 -2.12 -29.61 -19.25
N PHE A 8 -1.49 -28.68 -19.97
CA PHE A 8 -2.15 -27.45 -20.43
C PHE A 8 -2.66 -27.58 -21.87
N ASN A 9 -3.98 -27.52 -22.04
CA ASN A 9 -4.64 -27.45 -23.34
C ASN A 9 -4.31 -26.12 -24.03
N TRP A 10 -3.71 -26.16 -25.23
CA TRP A 10 -3.38 -24.98 -26.05
C TRP A 10 -4.55 -24.00 -26.23
N ARG A 11 -5.80 -24.50 -26.25
CA ARG A 11 -7.01 -23.69 -26.35
C ARG A 11 -7.28 -22.80 -25.13
N ARG A 12 -6.70 -23.11 -23.97
CA ARG A 12 -6.83 -22.29 -22.75
C ARG A 12 -5.77 -21.18 -22.67
N LEU A 13 -4.70 -21.25 -23.47
CA LEU A 13 -3.63 -20.24 -23.43
C LEU A 13 -4.14 -18.86 -23.87
N TYR A 14 -4.92 -18.80 -24.94
CA TYR A 14 -5.48 -17.55 -25.45
C TYR A 14 -6.41 -16.82 -24.45
N PRO A 15 -7.41 -17.47 -23.84
CA PRO A 15 -8.24 -16.80 -22.83
C PRO A 15 -7.45 -16.38 -21.58
N MET A 16 -6.44 -17.16 -21.16
CA MET A 16 -5.56 -16.73 -20.06
C MET A 16 -4.72 -15.51 -20.39
N LEU A 17 -4.21 -15.39 -21.62
CA LEU A 17 -3.48 -14.20 -22.07
C LEU A 17 -4.38 -12.97 -22.13
N ILE A 18 -5.64 -13.12 -22.54
CA ILE A 18 -6.61 -12.03 -22.54
C ILE A 18 -6.91 -11.58 -21.10
N GLU A 19 -7.12 -12.52 -20.19
CA GLU A 19 -7.42 -12.23 -18.79
C GLU A 19 -6.26 -11.48 -18.10
N THR A 20 -5.01 -11.95 -18.29
CA THR A 20 -3.82 -11.27 -17.76
C THR A 20 -3.57 -9.92 -18.42
N ALA A 21 -3.79 -9.80 -19.74
CA ALA A 21 -3.67 -8.52 -20.44
C ALA A 21 -4.75 -7.53 -19.99
N SER A 22 -5.98 -7.99 -19.72
CA SER A 22 -7.07 -7.15 -19.23
C SER A 22 -6.80 -6.63 -17.82
N LEU A 23 -6.36 -7.49 -16.90
CA LEU A 23 -5.94 -7.08 -15.55
C LEU A 23 -4.79 -6.07 -15.59
N SER A 24 -3.74 -6.37 -16.37
CA SER A 24 -2.59 -5.47 -16.50
C SER A 24 -2.97 -4.14 -17.15
N GLY A 25 -3.86 -4.16 -18.15
CA GLY A 25 -4.37 -2.97 -18.82
C GLY A 25 -5.18 -2.07 -17.87
N ALA A 26 -6.02 -2.66 -17.02
CA ALA A 26 -6.75 -1.92 -15.99
C ALA A 26 -5.77 -1.24 -15.00
N ILE A 27 -4.74 -1.96 -14.54
CA ILE A 27 -3.70 -1.40 -13.66
C ILE A 27 -2.98 -0.24 -14.33
N LEU A 28 -2.53 -0.41 -15.58
CA LEU A 28 -1.84 0.64 -16.34
C LEU A 28 -2.72 1.89 -16.54
N PHE A 29 -4.02 1.69 -16.80
CA PHE A 29 -4.97 2.78 -16.96
C PHE A 29 -5.14 3.58 -15.65
N ILE A 30 -5.27 2.89 -14.51
CA ILE A 30 -5.34 3.52 -13.18
C ILE A 30 -4.04 4.28 -12.87
N ILE A 31 -2.88 3.71 -13.20
CA ILE A 31 -1.58 4.38 -13.03
C ILE A 31 -1.51 5.65 -13.87
N GLY A 32 -1.99 5.61 -15.11
CA GLY A 32 -2.03 6.77 -16.00
C GLY A 32 -2.87 7.92 -15.44
N THR A 33 -4.09 7.63 -14.98
CA THR A 33 -4.98 8.65 -14.40
C THR A 33 -4.45 9.15 -13.05
N ALA A 34 -3.89 8.28 -12.21
CA ALA A 34 -3.28 8.65 -10.94
C ALA A 34 -2.07 9.57 -11.13
N THR A 35 -1.21 9.29 -12.13
CA THR A 35 -0.06 10.14 -12.46
C THR A 35 -0.52 11.53 -12.92
N GLY A 36 -1.57 11.61 -13.74
CA GLY A 36 -2.16 12.89 -14.13
C GLY A 36 -2.71 13.69 -12.94
N MET A 37 -3.38 13.01 -12.01
CA MET A 37 -3.88 13.62 -10.78
C MET A 37 -2.76 14.08 -9.84
N ALA A 38 -1.69 13.29 -9.70
CA ALA A 38 -0.52 13.65 -8.92
C ALA A 38 0.17 14.92 -9.45
N TRP A 39 0.28 15.05 -10.78
CA TRP A 39 0.80 16.26 -11.41
C TRP A 39 -0.10 17.47 -11.16
N ALA A 40 -1.42 17.31 -11.30
CA ALA A 40 -2.39 18.38 -11.04
C ALA A 40 -2.36 18.84 -9.57
N LEU A 41 -2.26 17.91 -8.61
CA LEU A 41 -2.14 18.22 -7.17
C LEU A 41 -0.83 18.97 -6.87
N THR A 42 0.27 18.56 -7.48
CA THR A 42 1.56 19.26 -7.34
C THR A 42 1.46 20.68 -7.88
N GLN A 43 0.80 20.87 -9.03
CA GLN A 43 0.63 22.18 -9.64
C GLN A 43 -0.34 23.09 -8.87
N SER A 44 -1.33 22.52 -8.18
CA SER A 44 -2.29 23.25 -7.36
C SER A 44 -1.69 23.85 -6.07
N GLY A 45 -0.44 23.49 -5.73
CA GLY A 45 0.19 23.91 -4.49
C GLY A 45 -0.33 23.17 -3.24
N PHE A 46 -1.26 22.22 -3.41
CA PHE A 46 -1.80 21.40 -2.32
C PHE A 46 -0.69 20.67 -1.54
N SER A 47 0.33 20.15 -2.23
CA SER A 47 1.50 19.54 -1.60
C SER A 47 2.21 20.48 -0.63
N ARG A 48 2.22 21.80 -0.92
CA ARG A 48 2.85 22.82 -0.10
C ARG A 48 2.01 23.14 1.15
N THR A 49 0.71 23.31 0.98
CA THR A 49 -0.22 23.51 2.10
C THR A 49 -0.23 22.31 3.06
N LEU A 50 -0.20 21.10 2.51
CA LEU A 50 -0.13 19.87 3.30
C LEU A 50 1.22 19.78 4.06
N ALA A 51 2.32 20.15 3.42
CA ALA A 51 3.64 20.23 4.05
C ALA A 51 3.65 21.23 5.22
N GLU A 52 3.06 22.42 5.05
CA GLU A 52 2.99 23.46 6.09
C GLU A 52 2.12 23.05 7.28
N VAL A 53 0.99 22.37 7.04
CA VAL A 53 0.15 21.80 8.12
C VAL A 53 0.91 20.71 8.88
N MET A 54 1.67 19.88 8.16
CA MET A 54 2.44 18.78 8.77
C MET A 54 3.67 19.25 9.53
N THR A 55 4.38 20.29 9.05
CA THR A 55 5.53 20.89 9.76
C THR A 55 5.10 21.76 10.94
N GLY A 56 3.86 22.27 10.94
CA GLY A 56 3.26 22.99 12.07
C GLY A 56 2.80 22.10 13.23
N MET A 57 2.77 20.77 13.07
CA MET A 57 2.40 19.85 14.15
C MET A 57 3.53 19.64 15.16
N PRO A 58 3.25 19.67 16.48
CA PRO A 58 4.25 19.44 17.51
C PRO A 58 4.67 17.97 17.51
N GLY A 59 5.83 17.66 16.95
CA GLY A 59 6.36 16.28 16.87
C GLY A 59 7.32 16.00 15.71
N GLY A 60 7.47 16.93 14.76
CA GLY A 60 8.45 16.84 13.68
C GLY A 60 8.33 15.57 12.83
N SER A 61 9.43 14.85 12.67
CA SER A 61 9.52 13.65 11.82
C SER A 61 8.70 12.45 12.31
N ALA A 62 8.64 12.24 13.62
CA ALA A 62 7.92 11.12 14.20
C ALA A 62 6.39 11.26 14.09
N SER A 63 5.86 12.47 14.30
CA SER A 63 4.42 12.74 14.17
C SER A 63 3.95 12.61 12.72
N PHE A 64 4.75 13.09 11.75
CA PHE A 64 4.47 12.90 10.33
C PHE A 64 4.41 11.43 9.94
N MET A 65 5.35 10.63 10.44
CA MET A 65 5.41 9.20 10.13
C MET A 65 4.26 8.42 10.76
N ALA A 66 3.90 8.72 12.02
CA ALA A 66 2.74 8.14 12.67
C ALA A 66 1.43 8.51 11.97
N ALA A 67 1.24 9.79 11.60
CA ALA A 67 0.08 10.25 10.86
C ALA A 67 -0.02 9.57 9.49
N SER A 68 1.10 9.45 8.77
CA SER A 68 1.17 8.74 7.49
C SER A 68 0.79 7.26 7.64
N ILE A 69 1.32 6.57 8.66
CA ILE A 69 0.98 5.16 8.93
C ILE A 69 -0.53 4.99 9.11
N VAL A 70 -1.16 5.82 9.94
CA VAL A 70 -2.60 5.73 10.20
C VAL A 70 -3.41 6.04 8.93
N ALA A 71 -3.04 7.10 8.21
CA ALA A 71 -3.70 7.47 6.96
C ALA A 71 -3.61 6.35 5.92
N PHE A 72 -2.43 5.75 5.73
CA PHE A 72 -2.22 4.66 4.79
C PHE A 72 -2.84 3.33 5.22
N MET A 73 -2.96 3.07 6.52
CA MET A 73 -3.66 1.89 7.02
C MET A 73 -5.17 2.01 6.74
N ILE A 74 -5.75 3.21 6.90
CA ILE A 74 -7.15 3.47 6.54
C ILE A 74 -7.33 3.41 5.01
N LEU A 75 -6.49 4.12 4.25
CA LEU A 75 -6.55 4.11 2.79
C LEU A 75 -6.35 2.71 2.21
N GLY A 76 -5.41 1.93 2.75
CA GLY A 76 -5.15 0.56 2.32
C GLY A 76 -6.26 -0.43 2.65
N SER A 77 -7.15 -0.09 3.58
CA SER A 77 -8.37 -0.88 3.81
C SER A 77 -9.44 -0.68 2.73
N VAL A 78 -9.42 0.47 2.03
CA VAL A 78 -10.42 0.86 1.02
C VAL A 78 -9.90 0.70 -0.40
N LEU A 79 -8.63 1.04 -0.62
CA LEU A 79 -7.98 1.08 -1.92
C LEU A 79 -6.99 -0.07 -2.05
N GLU A 80 -6.87 -0.60 -3.27
CA GLU A 80 -5.81 -1.54 -3.60
C GLU A 80 -4.43 -0.87 -3.43
N GLY A 81 -3.41 -1.66 -3.07
CA GLY A 81 -2.08 -1.15 -2.70
C GLY A 81 -1.41 -0.31 -3.78
N ILE A 82 -1.49 -0.77 -5.03
CA ILE A 82 -0.76 -0.19 -6.17
C ILE A 82 -1.31 1.21 -6.55
N PRO A 83 -2.63 1.41 -6.76
CA PRO A 83 -3.20 2.73 -7.06
C PRO A 83 -2.86 3.80 -6.02
N SER A 84 -2.92 3.45 -4.74
CA SER A 84 -2.71 4.39 -3.64
C SER A 84 -1.27 4.90 -3.60
N ILE A 85 -0.28 4.02 -3.74
CA ILE A 85 1.13 4.41 -3.73
C ILE A 85 1.44 5.31 -4.93
N VAL A 86 0.86 5.03 -6.10
CA VAL A 86 1.08 5.86 -7.30
C VAL A 86 0.42 7.24 -7.16
N LEU A 87 -0.74 7.32 -6.53
CA LEU A 87 -1.44 8.59 -6.30
C LEU A 87 -0.78 9.44 -5.21
N PHE A 88 -0.45 8.82 -4.07
CA PHE A 88 0.03 9.52 -2.88
C PHE A 88 1.56 9.61 -2.79
N GLY A 89 2.30 8.74 -3.48
CA GLY A 89 3.76 8.72 -3.49
C GLY A 89 4.38 10.07 -3.90
N PRO A 90 4.00 10.65 -5.05
CA PRO A 90 4.52 11.95 -5.49
C PRO A 90 4.18 13.10 -4.54
N LEU A 91 3.07 12.99 -3.80
CA LEU A 91 2.64 13.99 -2.83
C LEU A 91 3.44 13.90 -1.53
N LEU A 92 3.68 12.69 -1.04
CA LEU A 92 4.23 12.47 0.31
C LEU A 92 5.74 12.32 0.34
N PHE A 93 6.37 11.85 -0.74
CA PHE A 93 7.83 11.78 -0.85
C PHE A 93 8.54 13.15 -0.70
N PRO A 94 8.08 14.25 -1.35
CA PRO A 94 8.70 15.56 -1.13
C PRO A 94 8.50 16.07 0.29
N ILE A 95 7.38 15.74 0.94
CA ILE A 95 7.10 16.12 2.33
C ILE A 95 8.01 15.32 3.28
N ALA A 96 8.15 14.01 3.05
CA ALA A 96 9.07 13.15 3.81
C ALA A 96 10.51 13.68 3.73
N ARG A 97 10.98 14.11 2.55
CA ARG A 97 12.29 14.76 2.40
C ARG A 97 12.41 16.09 3.13
N ALA A 98 11.37 16.93 3.09
CA ALA A 98 11.36 18.21 3.80
C ALA A 98 11.45 18.03 5.33
N VAL A 99 10.93 16.91 5.84
CA VAL A 99 10.94 16.54 7.27
C VAL A 99 12.18 15.71 7.65
N GLY A 100 13.09 15.44 6.71
CA GLY A 100 14.36 14.76 6.95
C GLY A 100 14.27 13.22 6.98
N ILE A 101 13.19 12.64 6.46
CA ILE A 101 13.00 11.19 6.36
C ILE A 101 13.56 10.71 5.01
N HIS A 102 14.31 9.59 5.03
CA HIS A 102 14.74 8.93 3.80
C HIS A 102 13.55 8.36 3.02
N GLU A 103 13.49 8.65 1.71
CA GLU A 103 12.41 8.21 0.81
C GLU A 103 12.20 6.69 0.83
N VAL A 104 13.29 5.90 0.88
CA VAL A 104 13.22 4.44 0.93
C VAL A 104 12.59 3.94 2.23
N HIS A 105 12.99 4.53 3.36
CA HIS A 105 12.42 4.18 4.65
C HIS A 105 10.93 4.52 4.72
N TYR A 106 10.57 5.70 4.23
CA TYR A 106 9.17 6.11 4.14
C TYR A 106 8.36 5.16 3.25
N ALA A 107 8.87 4.81 2.06
CA ALA A 107 8.21 3.88 1.16
C ALA A 107 7.99 2.50 1.81
N MET A 108 8.99 1.96 2.51
CA MET A 108 8.85 0.68 3.23
C MET A 108 7.77 0.73 4.31
N VAL A 109 7.77 1.78 5.14
CA VAL A 109 6.77 1.97 6.20
C VAL A 109 5.37 2.09 5.61
N VAL A 110 5.21 2.86 4.53
CA VAL A 110 3.93 3.02 3.82
C VAL A 110 3.44 1.70 3.22
N ILE A 111 4.30 0.95 2.53
CA ILE A 111 3.93 -0.35 1.95
C ILE A 111 3.49 -1.33 3.04
N LEU A 112 4.20 -1.38 4.18
CA LEU A 112 3.83 -2.23 5.31
C LEU A 112 2.51 -1.77 5.95
N ALA A 113 2.32 -0.47 6.18
CA ALA A 113 1.08 0.08 6.73
C ALA A 113 -0.12 -0.19 5.82
N MET A 114 0.06 -0.06 4.51
CA MET A 114 -0.95 -0.40 3.51
C MET A 114 -1.28 -1.89 3.49
N GLY A 115 -0.25 -2.75 3.56
CA GLY A 115 -0.45 -4.20 3.68
C GLY A 115 -1.27 -4.56 4.90
N ILE A 116 -1.00 -3.92 6.05
CA ILE A 116 -1.80 -4.09 7.26
C ILE A 116 -3.24 -3.61 7.04
N GLY A 117 -3.42 -2.45 6.41
CA GLY A 117 -4.74 -1.92 6.06
C GLY A 117 -5.58 -2.87 5.22
N LEU A 118 -4.96 -3.54 4.25
CA LEU A 118 -5.62 -4.49 3.34
C LEU A 118 -6.19 -5.72 4.07
N PHE A 119 -5.54 -6.13 5.17
CA PHE A 119 -5.96 -7.25 6.00
C PHE A 119 -6.72 -6.83 7.27
N ALA A 120 -6.70 -5.54 7.62
CA ALA A 120 -7.36 -5.04 8.80
C ALA A 120 -8.90 -5.16 8.67
N PRO A 121 -9.61 -5.45 9.76
CA PRO A 121 -11.04 -5.73 9.72
C PRO A 121 -12.03 -4.52 9.80
N PRO A 122 -11.76 -3.29 9.29
CA PRO A 122 -12.83 -2.32 9.02
C PRO A 122 -13.37 -2.39 7.57
N PHE A 123 -12.50 -2.55 6.56
CA PHE A 123 -12.88 -2.64 5.15
C PHE A 123 -12.05 -3.67 4.35
N GLY A 124 -11.07 -4.33 4.98
CA GLY A 124 -10.00 -5.13 4.37
C GLY A 124 -10.42 -6.00 3.18
N VAL A 125 -10.40 -5.40 1.99
CA VAL A 125 -10.91 -6.02 0.76
C VAL A 125 -10.13 -7.28 0.42
N GLY A 126 -8.83 -7.30 0.74
CA GLY A 126 -7.95 -8.47 0.60
C GLY A 126 -8.29 -9.59 1.56
N TYR A 127 -8.68 -9.26 2.79
CA TYR A 127 -9.15 -10.25 3.76
C TYR A 127 -10.48 -10.89 3.33
N TYR A 128 -11.45 -10.08 2.91
CA TYR A 128 -12.75 -10.58 2.44
C TYR A 128 -12.63 -11.39 1.14
N THR A 129 -11.77 -10.99 0.21
CA THR A 129 -11.50 -11.78 -1.01
C THR A 129 -10.83 -13.11 -0.68
N ALA A 130 -9.87 -13.14 0.25
CA ALA A 130 -9.28 -14.40 0.72
C ALA A 130 -10.31 -15.33 1.36
N CYS A 131 -11.22 -14.80 2.19
CA CYS A 131 -12.31 -15.58 2.79
C CYS A 131 -13.29 -16.09 1.73
N ALA A 132 -13.63 -15.27 0.73
CA ALA A 132 -14.49 -15.67 -0.38
C ALA A 132 -13.89 -16.81 -1.22
N ILE A 133 -12.58 -16.77 -1.48
CA ILE A 133 -11.85 -17.84 -2.18
C ILE A 133 -11.77 -19.10 -1.30
N GLY A 134 -11.51 -18.94 0.00
CA GLY A 134 -11.41 -20.02 0.98
C GLY A 134 -12.75 -20.63 1.38
N ARG A 135 -13.89 -19.99 1.05
CA ARG A 135 -15.25 -20.35 1.49
C ARG A 135 -15.36 -20.46 3.03
N ILE A 136 -14.68 -19.57 3.74
CA ILE A 136 -14.70 -19.51 5.21
C ILE A 136 -15.55 -18.31 5.62
N ASP A 137 -16.33 -18.46 6.69
CA ASP A 137 -17.10 -17.35 7.24
C ASP A 137 -16.16 -16.25 7.76
N PRO A 138 -16.31 -14.99 7.31
CA PRO A 138 -15.43 -13.89 7.73
C PRO A 138 -15.43 -13.67 9.24
N ALA A 139 -16.53 -13.99 9.94
CA ALA A 139 -16.60 -13.80 11.40
C ALA A 139 -15.75 -14.83 12.15
N GLU A 140 -15.64 -16.06 11.63
CA GLU A 140 -14.76 -17.10 12.20
C GLU A 140 -13.29 -16.77 11.96
N GLY A 141 -12.96 -16.31 10.76
CA GLY A 141 -11.59 -15.92 10.42
C GLY A 141 -11.13 -14.65 11.15
N LEU A 142 -12.04 -13.76 11.55
CA LEU A 142 -11.70 -12.47 12.16
C LEU A 142 -10.94 -12.65 13.49
N ARG A 143 -11.36 -13.64 14.29
CA ARG A 143 -10.68 -14.00 15.54
C ARG A 143 -9.31 -14.59 15.29
N ALA A 144 -9.15 -15.36 14.23
CA ALA A 144 -7.89 -16.00 13.88
C ALA A 144 -6.86 -15.00 13.31
N ILE A 145 -7.31 -13.94 12.63
CA ILE A 145 -6.41 -12.96 12.02
C ILE A 145 -5.90 -11.91 13.00
N TRP A 146 -6.60 -11.66 14.11
CA TRP A 146 -6.21 -10.69 15.13
C TRP A 146 -4.76 -10.85 15.66
N PRO A 147 -4.29 -12.05 16.05
CA PRO A 147 -2.89 -12.22 16.48
C PRO A 147 -1.89 -11.93 15.35
N TYR A 148 -2.25 -12.20 14.09
CA TYR A 148 -1.43 -11.89 12.92
C TYR A 148 -1.36 -10.38 12.68
N MET A 149 -2.50 -9.68 12.82
CA MET A 149 -2.58 -8.22 12.75
C MET A 149 -1.72 -7.56 13.83
N LEU A 150 -1.73 -8.11 15.05
CA LEU A 150 -0.91 -7.61 16.14
C LEU A 150 0.59 -7.79 15.86
N ALA A 151 0.98 -8.95 15.32
CA ALA A 151 2.37 -9.22 14.92
C ALA A 151 2.85 -8.26 13.82
N LEU A 152 1.99 -7.98 12.82
CA LEU A 152 2.30 -7.02 11.77
C LEU A 152 2.38 -5.58 12.29
N LEU A 153 1.51 -5.17 13.22
CA LEU A 153 1.57 -3.87 13.89
C LEU A 153 2.87 -3.70 14.68
N ILE A 154 3.31 -4.74 15.41
CA ILE A 154 4.59 -4.74 16.11
C ILE A 154 5.75 -4.65 15.11
N GLY A 155 5.70 -5.41 14.01
CA GLY A 155 6.68 -5.33 12.94
C GLY A 155 6.76 -3.94 12.32
N LEU A 156 5.61 -3.30 12.06
CA LEU A 156 5.56 -1.93 11.55
C LEU A 156 6.15 -0.93 12.55
N ALA A 157 5.81 -1.06 13.84
CA ALA A 157 6.35 -0.19 14.88
C ALA A 157 7.88 -0.36 15.03
N LEU A 158 8.39 -1.59 14.91
CA LEU A 158 9.83 -1.88 14.92
C LEU A 158 10.53 -1.29 13.70
N VAL A 159 9.97 -1.47 12.51
CA VAL A 159 10.52 -0.87 11.28
C VAL A 159 10.49 0.65 11.40
N ALA A 160 9.39 1.24 11.86
CA ALA A 160 9.26 2.69 12.05
C ALA A 160 10.20 3.27 13.12
N ALA A 161 10.50 2.52 14.19
CA ALA A 161 11.38 2.97 15.27
C ALA A 161 12.87 2.76 14.96
N ILE A 162 13.21 1.82 14.08
CA ILE A 162 14.59 1.46 13.76
C ILE A 162 14.84 1.72 12.26
N PRO A 163 15.18 2.97 11.87
CA PRO A 163 15.55 3.29 10.50
C PRO A 163 16.75 2.47 9.99
N TRP A 164 17.57 1.90 10.88
CA TRP A 164 18.68 1.01 10.55
C TRP A 164 18.28 -0.29 9.84
N ILE A 165 17.05 -0.80 10.01
CA ILE A 165 16.58 -1.99 9.29
C ILE A 165 16.28 -1.68 7.81
N SER A 166 15.85 -0.45 7.51
CA SER A 166 15.59 0.00 6.12
C SER A 166 16.80 0.62 5.44
N VAL A 167 17.70 1.26 6.20
CA VAL A 167 18.84 2.02 5.65
C VAL A 167 20.15 1.22 5.73
N GLY A 168 20.29 0.23 6.62
CA GLY A 168 21.53 -0.53 6.81
C GLY A 168 21.89 -1.52 5.68
N PHE A 169 21.04 -1.67 4.67
CA PHE A 169 21.29 -2.51 3.48
C PHE A 169 21.62 -1.70 2.21
N LEU A 170 21.83 -0.39 2.36
CA LEU A 170 22.36 0.53 1.34
C LEU A 170 23.72 1.07 1.79
#